data_AF-A0A842MWA5-F1
#
_entry.id   AF-A0A842MWA5-F1
#
_cell.length_a   1.000
_cell.length_b   1.000
_cell.length_c   1.000
_cell.angle_alpha   90.00
_cell.angle_beta   90.00
_cell.angle_gamma   90.00
#
_symmetry.space_group_name_H-M   'P 1'
#
loop_
_entity.id
_entity.type
_entity.pdbx_description
1 polymer ?
#
loop_
_entity_poly.entity_id
_entity_poly.type
_entity_poly.pdbx_seq_one_letter_code
_entity_poly.pdbx_strand_id
1 'polypeptide(L)'
;MGADRKLERWDRIVEYFWHLDSSPCVKVVELGKSTEGNPFLLAIITSKKNHARLDEIREMSWKMAHPEGLTEEQVDEIAREGKTVVAMTMSIHATEVGGTQMAPELAYEVATSPEHEEVRQNTVLLVFPCFNPDGQIMVTDWYNQQLDTEYEGVSTPFLYHKYTGHDNNRDAIHLSQVESQMVSKVMYREWHPQAYIDHHHMGSYGARFYIPPFANPVDEGVDPLIWTEQQLYGGMMATMLEAAGKTGIESAATYPGEFMPTFNYIPCWHNICGRLPESASAKLATPHYGHPHQLQPSR
;
A
#
# COMPACT_ATOMS: atom_id res chain seq x y z
N MET A 1 14.02 -5.19 -10.13
CA MET A 1 13.94 -5.64 -8.72
C MET A 1 12.98 -6.81 -8.66
N GLY A 2 12.92 -7.59 -7.57
CA GLY A 2 11.97 -8.72 -7.48
C GLY A 2 12.34 -9.99 -8.27
N ALA A 3 13.63 -10.20 -8.59
CA ALA A 3 14.09 -11.45 -9.19
C ALA A 3 14.22 -12.57 -8.13
N ASP A 4 14.14 -13.83 -8.56
CA ASP A 4 14.31 -14.99 -7.68
C ASP A 4 15.59 -14.88 -6.86
N ARG A 5 15.43 -15.05 -5.54
CA ARG A 5 16.51 -15.04 -4.54
C ARG A 5 17.27 -13.72 -4.44
N LYS A 6 16.65 -12.60 -4.85
CA LYS A 6 17.22 -11.25 -4.75
C LYS A 6 16.29 -10.33 -3.98
N LEU A 7 16.81 -9.78 -2.88
CA LEU A 7 16.17 -8.71 -2.12
C LEU A 7 17.09 -7.49 -2.10
N GLU A 8 16.57 -6.36 -2.57
CA GLU A 8 17.21 -5.07 -2.38
C GLU A 8 16.97 -4.57 -0.97
N ARG A 9 18.05 -4.14 -0.31
CA ARG A 9 17.99 -3.56 1.03
C ARG A 9 17.45 -2.14 0.97
N TRP A 10 16.78 -1.69 2.05
CA TRP A 10 16.11 -0.39 2.11
C TRP A 10 16.98 0.81 1.73
N ASP A 11 18.27 0.83 2.09
CA ASP A 11 19.19 1.92 1.74
C ASP A 11 19.32 2.11 0.22
N ARG A 12 19.38 1.01 -0.55
CA ARG A 12 19.41 1.06 -2.02
C ARG A 12 18.08 1.51 -2.62
N ILE A 13 16.98 1.11 -2.00
CA ILE A 13 15.65 1.55 -2.41
C ILE A 13 15.50 3.06 -2.16
N VAL A 14 15.96 3.56 -1.01
CA VAL A 14 16.00 5.00 -0.68
C VAL A 14 16.83 5.77 -1.70
N GLU A 15 18.05 5.31 -2.02
CA GLU A 15 18.90 5.91 -3.06
C GLU A 15 18.16 6.00 -4.41
N TYR A 16 17.44 4.95 -4.78
CA TYR A 16 16.67 4.92 -6.03
C TYR A 16 15.49 5.90 -6.02
N PHE A 17 14.74 6.02 -4.92
CA PHE A 17 13.67 7.02 -4.83
C PHE A 17 14.20 8.45 -4.94
N TRP A 18 15.34 8.76 -4.31
CA TRP A 18 15.99 10.07 -4.50
C TRP A 18 16.48 10.28 -5.93
N HIS A 19 16.86 9.22 -6.64
CA HIS A 19 17.15 9.32 -8.08
C HIS A 19 15.87 9.61 -8.90
N LEU A 20 14.76 8.92 -8.60
CA LEU A 20 13.46 9.15 -9.24
C LEU A 20 12.91 10.56 -9.02
N ASP A 21 13.25 11.21 -7.91
CA ASP A 21 12.88 12.61 -7.60
C ASP A 21 13.37 13.62 -8.65
N SER A 22 14.34 13.24 -9.48
CA SER A 22 14.75 14.05 -10.64
C SER A 22 13.70 14.12 -11.76
N SER A 23 12.71 13.23 -11.75
CA SER A 23 11.59 13.24 -12.67
C SER A 23 10.63 14.39 -12.35
N PRO A 24 10.13 15.14 -13.36
CA PRO A 24 9.15 16.20 -13.13
C PRO A 24 7.78 15.68 -12.64
N CYS A 25 7.59 14.36 -12.62
CA CYS A 25 6.35 13.72 -12.16
C CYS A 25 6.45 13.18 -10.73
N VAL A 26 7.63 13.18 -10.11
CA VAL A 26 7.87 12.58 -8.79
C VAL A 26 8.36 13.66 -7.83
N LYS A 27 7.84 13.64 -6.60
CA LYS A 27 8.39 14.39 -5.48
C LYS A 27 8.55 13.45 -4.29
N VAL A 28 9.77 13.26 -3.82
CA VAL A 28 10.10 12.45 -2.65
C VAL A 28 10.27 13.33 -1.43
N VAL A 29 9.67 12.90 -0.32
CA VAL A 29 9.72 13.57 0.97
C VAL A 29 10.19 12.55 2.00
N GLU A 30 11.24 12.87 2.75
CA GLU A 30 11.54 12.18 3.99
C GLU A 30 10.62 12.73 5.09
N LEU A 31 9.65 11.92 5.55
CA LEU A 31 8.71 12.32 6.59
C LEU A 31 9.37 12.37 7.97
N GLY A 32 10.45 11.60 8.13
CA GLY A 32 11.21 11.48 9.36
C GLY A 32 12.06 10.22 9.35
N LYS A 33 12.38 9.74 10.56
CA LYS A 33 13.10 8.48 10.75
C LYS A 33 12.18 7.44 11.38
N SER A 34 12.40 6.17 11.02
CA SER A 34 11.86 5.01 11.70
C SER A 34 12.40 4.91 13.13
N THR A 35 11.89 3.94 13.88
CA THR A 35 12.22 3.66 15.27
C THR A 35 13.71 3.35 15.46
N GLU A 36 14.38 2.75 14.48
CA GLU A 36 15.82 2.49 14.47
C GLU A 36 16.65 3.54 13.71
N GLY A 37 16.02 4.63 13.25
CA GLY A 37 16.72 5.77 12.67
C GLY A 37 16.87 5.74 11.14
N ASN A 38 16.20 4.82 10.43
CA ASN A 38 16.23 4.73 8.98
C ASN A 38 15.29 5.75 8.33
N PRO A 39 15.61 6.30 7.14
CA PRO A 39 14.71 7.24 6.44
C PRO A 39 13.33 6.63 6.20
N PHE A 40 12.27 7.40 6.48
CA PHE A 40 10.90 7.02 6.16
C PHE A 40 10.38 7.91 5.03
N LEU A 41 10.11 7.33 3.87
CA LEU A 41 9.85 8.07 2.63
C LEU A 41 8.37 8.09 2.26
N LEU A 42 7.95 9.20 1.68
CA LEU A 42 6.74 9.37 0.90
C LEU A 42 7.13 9.81 -0.51
N ALA A 43 6.69 9.09 -1.54
CA ALA A 43 6.80 9.52 -2.93
C ALA A 43 5.44 9.99 -3.44
N ILE A 44 5.37 11.24 -3.90
CA ILE A 44 4.17 11.85 -4.47
C ILE A 44 4.32 11.84 -6.00
N ILE A 45 3.46 11.09 -6.69
CA ILE A 45 3.54 10.88 -8.13
C ILE A 45 2.30 11.47 -8.80
N THR A 46 2.49 12.45 -9.68
CA THR A 46 1.43 13.11 -10.45
C THR A 46 2.03 13.87 -11.64
N SER A 47 1.22 14.49 -12.49
CA SER A 47 1.72 15.29 -13.61
C SER A 47 2.50 16.52 -13.13
N LYS A 48 3.45 17.01 -13.95
CA LYS A 48 4.18 18.27 -13.70
C LYS A 48 3.23 19.45 -13.43
N LYS A 49 2.08 19.48 -14.13
CA LYS A 49 1.06 20.53 -13.95
C LYS A 49 0.43 20.47 -12.57
N ASN A 50 0.13 19.27 -12.07
CA ASN A 50 -0.43 19.07 -10.74
C ASN A 50 0.60 19.41 -9.65
N HIS A 51 1.87 19.03 -9.82
CA HIS A 51 2.95 19.41 -8.89
C HIS A 51 3.08 20.93 -8.73
N ALA A 52 2.87 21.71 -9.80
CA ALA A 52 2.90 23.18 -9.74
C ALA A 52 1.78 23.80 -8.89
N ARG A 53 0.74 23.03 -8.54
CA ARG A 53 -0.39 23.43 -7.69
C ARG A 53 -0.73 22.38 -6.63
N LEU A 54 0.30 21.67 -6.14
CA LEU A 54 0.11 20.51 -5.26
C LEU A 54 -0.57 20.88 -3.94
N ASP A 55 -0.22 22.02 -3.36
CA ASP A 55 -0.85 22.50 -2.12
C ASP A 55 -2.34 22.84 -2.30
N GLU A 56 -2.72 23.41 -3.45
CA GLU A 56 -4.12 23.69 -3.80
C GLU A 56 -4.92 22.37 -3.92
N ILE A 57 -4.36 21.37 -4.61
CA ILE A 57 -4.99 20.04 -4.75
C ILE A 57 -5.17 19.38 -3.37
N ARG A 58 -4.16 19.48 -2.49
CA ARG A 58 -4.23 18.96 -1.12
C ARG A 58 -5.36 19.64 -0.34
N GLU A 59 -5.47 20.97 -0.41
CA GLU A 59 -6.53 21.73 0.25
C GLU A 59 -7.92 21.38 -0.29
N MET A 60 -8.06 21.17 -1.60
CA MET A 60 -9.29 20.69 -2.23
C MET A 60 -9.69 19.31 -1.70
N SER A 61 -8.75 18.36 -1.60
CA SER A 61 -8.99 17.04 -1.01
C SER A 61 -9.45 17.14 0.45
N TRP A 62 -8.81 18.00 1.24
CA TRP A 62 -9.19 18.24 2.63
C TRP A 62 -10.62 18.80 2.76
N LYS A 63 -10.96 19.81 1.97
CA LYS A 63 -12.29 20.45 1.94
C LYS A 63 -13.39 19.51 1.47
N MET A 64 -13.07 18.60 0.54
CA MET A 64 -14.01 17.55 0.12
C MET A 64 -14.34 16.59 1.26
N ALA A 65 -13.34 16.23 2.08
CA ALA A 65 -13.54 15.37 3.24
C ALA A 65 -14.21 16.08 4.44
N HIS A 66 -14.04 17.40 4.55
CA HIS A 66 -14.57 18.24 5.62
C HIS A 66 -15.35 19.43 5.04
N PRO A 67 -16.55 19.20 4.48
CA PRO A 67 -17.30 20.22 3.76
C PRO A 67 -18.01 21.21 4.69
N GLU A 68 -17.79 21.16 6.01
CA GLU A 68 -18.45 22.06 6.95
C GLU A 68 -18.17 23.53 6.62
N GLY A 69 -19.25 24.28 6.33
CA GLY A 69 -19.18 25.70 5.97
C GLY A 69 -19.01 25.98 4.48
N LEU A 70 -19.04 24.95 3.62
CA LEU A 70 -19.11 25.10 2.16
C LEU A 70 -20.56 25.07 1.67
N THR A 71 -20.86 25.76 0.57
CA THR A 71 -22.11 25.59 -0.17
C THR A 71 -22.03 24.42 -1.13
N GLU A 72 -23.18 23.91 -1.59
CA GLU A 72 -23.23 22.83 -2.59
C GLU A 72 -22.47 23.22 -3.87
N GLU A 73 -22.58 24.48 -4.32
CA GLU A 73 -21.86 24.95 -5.51
C GLU A 73 -20.34 24.93 -5.34
N GLN A 74 -19.84 25.22 -4.13
CA GLN A 74 -18.41 25.15 -3.81
C GLN A 74 -17.92 23.71 -3.78
N VAL A 75 -18.73 22.78 -3.25
CA VAL A 75 -18.40 21.34 -3.28
C VAL A 75 -18.36 20.83 -4.72
N ASP A 76 -19.32 21.20 -5.56
CA ASP A 76 -19.36 20.86 -6.98
C ASP A 76 -18.18 21.42 -7.76
N GLU A 77 -17.72 22.64 -7.43
CA GLU A 77 -16.52 23.24 -8.00
C GLU A 77 -15.27 22.43 -7.61
N ILE A 78 -15.12 22.08 -6.32
CA ILE A 78 -14.01 21.24 -5.85
C ILE A 78 -14.04 19.86 -6.54
N ALA A 79 -15.21 19.24 -6.69
CA ALA A 79 -15.35 17.96 -7.38
C ALA A 79 -14.92 18.03 -8.86
N ARG A 80 -15.16 19.17 -9.52
CA ARG A 80 -14.83 19.38 -10.93
C ARG A 80 -13.36 19.71 -11.17
N GLU A 81 -12.77 20.54 -10.30
CA GLU A 81 -11.41 21.06 -10.47
C GLU A 81 -10.35 20.23 -9.75
N GLY A 82 -10.76 19.52 -8.69
CA GLY A 82 -9.91 18.69 -7.86
C GLY A 82 -9.29 17.51 -8.59
N LYS A 83 -8.46 16.78 -7.85
CA LYS A 83 -7.81 15.55 -8.32
C LYS A 83 -8.06 14.45 -7.32
N THR A 84 -8.22 13.23 -7.83
CA THR A 84 -8.31 12.05 -6.99
C THR A 84 -6.99 11.86 -6.26
N VAL A 85 -7.02 11.75 -4.94
CA VAL A 85 -5.86 11.43 -4.13
C VAL A 85 -5.97 9.97 -3.71
N VAL A 86 -4.94 9.19 -4.05
CA VAL A 86 -4.85 7.77 -3.70
C VAL A 86 -3.59 7.56 -2.89
N ALA A 87 -3.68 6.84 -1.77
CA ALA A 87 -2.53 6.44 -0.99
C ALA A 87 -2.27 4.93 -1.08
N MET A 88 -1.00 4.54 -1.07
CA MET A 88 -0.57 3.14 -1.11
C MET A 88 0.55 2.91 -0.10
N THR A 89 0.41 1.85 0.70
CA THR A 89 1.44 1.38 1.63
C THR A 89 1.92 0.01 1.25
N MET A 90 3.19 -0.24 1.57
CA MET A 90 3.91 -1.44 1.19
C MET A 90 4.60 -2.05 2.40
N SER A 91 4.48 -3.38 2.56
CA SER A 91 5.24 -4.19 3.51
C SER A 91 5.27 -3.64 4.94
N ILE A 92 4.09 -3.38 5.51
CA ILE A 92 3.97 -3.12 6.95
C ILE A 92 4.50 -4.31 7.76
N HIS A 93 4.14 -5.53 7.35
CA HIS A 93 4.82 -6.74 7.78
C HIS A 93 6.09 -6.94 6.96
N ALA A 94 7.25 -6.89 7.61
CA ALA A 94 8.54 -6.91 6.90
C ALA A 94 8.84 -8.23 6.17
N THR A 95 8.24 -9.34 6.60
CA THR A 95 8.36 -10.65 5.93
C THR A 95 7.59 -10.72 4.61
N GLU A 96 6.71 -9.76 4.35
CA GLU A 96 5.90 -9.65 3.13
C GLU A 96 6.65 -8.76 2.12
N VAL A 97 7.77 -9.30 1.65
CA VAL A 97 8.82 -8.54 0.96
C VAL A 97 8.38 -7.94 -0.38
N GLY A 98 7.33 -8.47 -1.02
CA GLY A 98 6.95 -8.15 -2.39
C GLY A 98 6.54 -6.70 -2.59
N GLY A 99 5.77 -6.12 -1.67
CA GLY A 99 5.32 -4.72 -1.75
C GLY A 99 6.49 -3.74 -1.89
N THR A 100 7.43 -3.79 -0.94
CA THR A 100 8.60 -2.90 -0.97
C THR A 100 9.53 -3.17 -2.16
N GLN A 101 9.68 -4.43 -2.58
CA GLN A 101 10.51 -4.75 -3.76
C GLN A 101 9.86 -4.31 -5.08
N MET A 102 8.54 -4.23 -5.14
CA MET A 102 7.76 -3.79 -6.31
C MET A 102 7.63 -2.26 -6.38
N ALA A 103 7.57 -1.58 -5.24
CA ALA A 103 7.31 -0.13 -5.16
C ALA A 103 8.20 0.74 -6.08
N PRO A 104 9.51 0.47 -6.25
CA PRO A 104 10.35 1.22 -7.18
C PRO A 104 9.92 1.10 -8.65
N GLU A 105 9.53 -0.10 -9.07
CA GLU A 105 9.09 -0.38 -10.44
C GLU A 105 7.74 0.28 -10.72
N LEU A 106 6.79 0.16 -9.79
CA LEU A 106 5.52 0.88 -9.86
C LEU A 106 5.73 2.40 -9.94
N ALA A 107 6.59 2.96 -9.10
CA ALA A 107 6.85 4.39 -9.09
C ALA A 107 7.46 4.86 -10.42
N TYR A 108 8.41 4.10 -10.97
CA TYR A 108 9.01 4.37 -12.27
C TYR A 108 7.97 4.29 -13.40
N GLU A 109 7.24 3.18 -13.50
CA GLU A 109 6.24 2.99 -14.56
C GLU A 109 5.18 4.09 -14.53
N VAL A 110 4.60 4.37 -13.36
CA VAL A 110 3.59 5.44 -13.21
C VAL A 110 4.18 6.80 -13.49
N ALA A 111 5.47 7.05 -13.25
CA ALA A 111 6.10 8.34 -13.52
C ALA A 111 6.47 8.54 -15.00
N THR A 112 6.84 7.47 -15.73
CA THR A 112 7.47 7.59 -17.06
C THR A 112 6.66 7.02 -18.21
N SER A 113 5.75 6.07 -17.97
CA SER A 113 5.01 5.40 -19.04
C SER A 113 3.98 6.33 -19.68
N PRO A 114 3.91 6.43 -21.02
CA PRO A 114 2.83 7.14 -21.71
C PRO A 114 1.43 6.59 -21.40
N GLU A 115 1.32 5.28 -21.10
CA GLU A 115 0.05 4.61 -20.79
C GLU A 115 -0.57 5.14 -19.49
N HIS A 116 0.24 5.73 -18.60
CA HIS A 116 -0.20 6.29 -17.33
C HIS A 116 -0.30 7.82 -17.33
N GLU A 117 -0.23 8.47 -18.50
CA GLU A 117 -0.35 9.92 -18.59
C GLU A 117 -1.70 10.43 -18.09
N GLU A 118 -2.80 9.79 -18.48
CA GLU A 118 -4.14 10.16 -18.01
C GLU A 118 -4.27 9.97 -16.49
N VAL A 119 -3.69 8.90 -15.94
CA VAL A 119 -3.64 8.65 -14.50
C VAL A 119 -2.88 9.78 -13.80
N ARG A 120 -1.68 10.14 -14.27
CA ARG A 120 -0.89 11.25 -13.69
C ARG A 120 -1.62 12.60 -13.77
N GLN A 121 -2.40 12.85 -14.82
CA GLN A 121 -3.12 14.11 -14.99
C GLN A 121 -4.31 14.26 -14.04
N ASN A 122 -4.95 13.14 -13.66
CA ASN A 122 -6.18 13.14 -12.86
C ASN A 122 -5.98 12.69 -11.40
N THR A 123 -4.83 12.09 -11.09
CA THR A 123 -4.55 11.51 -9.77
C THR A 123 -3.28 12.09 -9.15
N VAL A 124 -3.31 12.29 -7.83
CA VAL A 124 -2.13 12.42 -6.98
C VAL A 124 -1.95 11.10 -6.22
N LEU A 125 -0.90 10.37 -6.55
CA LEU A 125 -0.57 9.10 -5.92
C LEU A 125 0.45 9.31 -4.80
N LEU A 126 0.09 8.94 -3.58
CA LEU A 126 0.92 8.97 -2.38
C LEU A 126 1.44 7.55 -2.12
N VAL A 127 2.70 7.28 -2.41
CA VAL A 127 3.31 5.96 -2.21
C VAL A 127 4.23 6.00 -0.99
N PHE A 128 3.94 5.15 0.00
CA PHE A 128 4.85 4.82 1.09
C PHE A 128 5.60 3.54 0.71
N PRO A 129 6.85 3.63 0.20
CA PRO A 129 7.50 2.49 -0.42
C PRO A 129 7.84 1.36 0.55
N CYS A 130 7.92 1.68 1.83
CA CYS A 130 8.10 0.72 2.91
C CYS A 130 7.52 1.31 4.20
N PHE A 131 6.51 0.64 4.78
CA PHE A 131 5.94 1.03 6.07
C PHE A 131 6.82 0.56 7.23
N ASN A 132 7.60 -0.51 7.06
CA ASN A 132 8.54 -0.97 8.09
C ASN A 132 10.00 -1.05 7.59
N PRO A 133 10.68 0.10 7.44
CA PRO A 133 12.09 0.15 7.02
C PRO A 133 13.03 -0.71 7.87
N ASP A 134 12.85 -0.68 9.19
CA ASP A 134 13.72 -1.37 10.15
C ASP A 134 13.61 -2.88 9.97
N GLY A 135 12.37 -3.37 9.94
CA GLY A 135 12.10 -4.77 9.68
C GLY A 135 12.53 -5.21 8.29
N GLN A 136 12.36 -4.38 7.26
CA GLN A 136 12.80 -4.69 5.90
C GLN A 136 14.30 -4.96 5.84
N ILE A 137 15.09 -4.13 6.52
CA ILE A 137 16.54 -4.30 6.66
C ILE A 137 16.85 -5.62 7.36
N MET A 138 16.22 -5.88 8.51
CA MET A 138 16.44 -7.11 9.29
C MET A 138 16.13 -8.37 8.47
N VAL A 139 15.01 -8.39 7.75
CA VAL A 139 14.58 -9.52 6.93
C VAL A 139 15.50 -9.70 5.74
N THR A 140 15.89 -8.61 5.07
CA THR A 140 16.79 -8.66 3.91
C THR A 140 18.18 -9.18 4.30
N ASP A 141 18.74 -8.69 5.41
CA ASP A 141 20.04 -9.13 5.91
C ASP A 141 20.02 -10.59 6.33
N TRP A 142 18.99 -10.99 7.08
CA TRP A 142 18.81 -12.38 7.48
C TRP A 142 18.73 -13.29 6.25
N TYR A 143 17.90 -12.94 5.27
CA TYR A 143 17.76 -13.71 4.05
C TYR A 143 19.09 -13.85 3.32
N ASN A 144 19.80 -12.73 3.11
CA ASN A 144 21.10 -12.71 2.43
C ASN A 144 22.16 -13.53 3.18
N GLN A 145 22.13 -13.55 4.51
CA GLN A 145 23.01 -14.37 5.34
C GLN A 145 22.71 -15.87 5.20
N GLN A 146 21.43 -16.24 5.06
CA GLN A 146 20.99 -17.63 4.97
C GLN A 146 20.92 -18.17 3.53
N LEU A 147 21.22 -17.35 2.51
CA LEU A 147 21.30 -17.82 1.13
C LEU A 147 22.26 -19.01 0.99
N ASP A 148 21.83 -20.01 0.21
CA ASP A 148 22.54 -21.27 -0.03
C ASP A 148 22.78 -22.13 1.23
N THR A 149 22.07 -21.86 2.33
CA THR A 149 22.09 -22.68 3.57
C THR A 149 20.78 -23.47 3.75
N GLU A 150 20.74 -24.37 4.74
CA GLU A 150 19.51 -25.09 5.10
C GLU A 150 18.40 -24.17 5.66
N TYR A 151 18.73 -22.94 6.04
CA TYR A 151 17.82 -21.94 6.59
C TYR A 151 17.34 -20.93 5.54
N GLU A 152 17.66 -21.11 4.25
CA GLU A 152 17.21 -20.21 3.18
C GLU A 152 15.68 -20.09 3.16
N GLY A 153 15.19 -18.85 3.25
CA GLY A 153 13.76 -18.54 3.21
C GLY A 153 12.99 -18.86 4.50
N VAL A 154 13.68 -19.22 5.58
CA VAL A 154 13.11 -19.31 6.93
C VAL A 154 12.95 -17.91 7.52
N SER A 155 11.87 -17.68 8.27
CA SER A 155 11.63 -16.42 8.98
C SER A 155 12.78 -16.06 9.91
N THR A 156 13.04 -14.77 10.06
CA THR A 156 14.03 -14.26 11.02
C THR A 156 13.67 -14.69 12.45
N PRO A 157 14.66 -15.05 13.29
CA PRO A 157 14.42 -15.39 14.69
C PRO A 157 14.10 -14.15 15.56
N PHE A 158 14.12 -12.95 14.98
CA PHE A 158 13.89 -11.69 15.67
C PHE A 158 12.52 -11.10 15.33
N LEU A 159 11.92 -10.38 16.28
CA LEU A 159 10.78 -9.53 15.98
C LEU A 159 11.28 -8.28 15.26
N TYR A 160 10.59 -7.91 14.18
CA TYR A 160 11.02 -6.85 13.27
C TYR A 160 10.36 -5.49 13.53
N HIS A 161 9.78 -5.31 14.71
CA HIS A 161 9.30 -4.01 15.21
C HIS A 161 9.44 -3.94 16.72
N LYS A 162 9.96 -2.81 17.22
CA LYS A 162 9.98 -2.55 18.66
C LYS A 162 8.55 -2.33 19.16
N TYR A 163 8.26 -2.78 20.37
CA TYR A 163 7.00 -2.60 21.11
C TYR A 163 5.73 -3.25 20.54
N THR A 164 5.64 -3.52 19.23
CA THR A 164 4.48 -4.15 18.57
C THR A 164 4.78 -5.52 17.95
N GLY A 165 6.06 -5.90 17.87
CA GLY A 165 6.45 -7.23 17.39
C GLY A 165 6.29 -7.38 15.88
N HIS A 166 5.66 -8.47 15.42
CA HIS A 166 5.49 -8.70 13.98
C HIS A 166 4.21 -8.06 13.41
N ASP A 167 3.16 -7.93 14.23
CA ASP A 167 1.85 -7.44 13.78
C ASP A 167 1.70 -5.94 14.11
N ASN A 168 2.56 -5.14 13.48
CA ASN A 168 2.47 -3.68 13.56
C ASN A 168 1.24 -3.12 12.83
N ASN A 169 0.55 -3.93 12.02
CA ASN A 169 -0.73 -3.54 11.43
C ASN A 169 -1.80 -3.30 12.52
N ARG A 170 -1.70 -3.95 13.70
CA ARG A 170 -2.59 -3.68 14.85
C ARG A 170 -2.34 -2.34 15.55
N ASP A 171 -1.28 -1.63 15.21
CA ASP A 171 -0.96 -0.33 15.80
C ASP A 171 -1.84 0.81 15.24
N ALA A 172 -2.70 0.53 14.25
CA ALA A 172 -3.53 1.54 13.58
C ALA A 172 -4.45 2.36 14.50
N ILE A 173 -4.78 1.85 15.70
CA ILE A 173 -5.56 2.58 16.71
C ILE A 173 -4.65 3.33 17.69
N HIS A 174 -3.60 2.67 18.18
CA HIS A 174 -2.78 3.18 19.28
C HIS A 174 -1.73 4.18 18.80
N LEU A 175 -1.29 4.05 17.54
CA LEU A 175 -0.24 4.85 16.93
C LEU A 175 1.00 4.96 17.82
N SER A 176 1.38 3.85 18.45
CA SER A 176 2.51 3.80 19.37
C SER A 176 3.85 3.90 18.65
N GLN A 177 3.90 3.54 17.36
CA GLN A 177 5.09 3.58 16.53
C GLN A 177 5.21 4.90 15.77
N VAL A 178 6.43 5.38 15.57
CA VAL A 178 6.67 6.65 14.86
C VAL A 178 6.29 6.53 13.37
N GLU A 179 6.45 5.35 12.79
CA GLU A 179 6.04 4.98 11.43
C GLU A 179 4.53 5.11 11.27
N SER A 180 3.76 4.50 12.18
CA SER A 180 2.31 4.63 12.27
C SER A 180 1.88 6.09 12.36
N GLN A 181 2.51 6.87 13.23
CA GLN A 181 2.22 8.30 13.40
C GLN A 181 2.49 9.10 12.12
N MET A 182 3.59 8.82 11.40
CA MET A 182 3.93 9.48 10.14
C MET A 182 2.89 9.19 9.06
N VAL A 183 2.50 7.92 8.87
CA VAL A 183 1.47 7.55 7.89
C VAL A 183 0.11 8.15 8.27
N SER A 184 -0.32 8.02 9.52
CA SER A 184 -1.59 8.57 10.00
C SER A 184 -1.66 10.10 9.89
N LYS A 185 -0.54 10.81 10.09
CA LYS A 185 -0.49 12.26 9.87
C LYS A 185 -0.77 12.61 8.41
N VAL A 186 -0.10 11.95 7.46
CA VAL A 186 -0.31 12.16 6.03
C VAL A 186 -1.75 11.82 5.65
N MET A 187 -2.24 10.65 6.07
CA MET A 187 -3.57 10.14 5.76
C MET A 187 -4.69 11.04 6.31
N TYR A 188 -4.65 11.39 7.61
CA TYR A 188 -5.82 11.96 8.29
C TYR A 188 -5.69 13.45 8.63
N ARG A 189 -4.51 14.05 8.47
CA ARG A 189 -4.29 15.47 8.82
C ARG A 189 -3.75 16.33 7.68
N GLU A 190 -3.20 15.72 6.63
CA GLU A 190 -2.61 16.45 5.53
C GLU A 190 -3.38 16.26 4.22
N TRP A 191 -3.70 15.01 3.85
CA TRP A 191 -4.23 14.71 2.51
C TRP A 191 -5.69 14.23 2.49
N HIS A 192 -6.07 13.39 3.45
CA HIS A 192 -7.38 12.74 3.48
C HIS A 192 -7.76 12.11 2.12
N PRO A 193 -6.99 11.11 1.65
CA PRO A 193 -7.18 10.54 0.32
C PRO A 193 -8.54 9.89 0.16
N GLN A 194 -9.09 9.88 -1.05
CA GLN A 194 -10.38 9.23 -1.33
C GLN A 194 -10.26 7.70 -1.33
N ALA A 195 -9.07 7.17 -1.65
CA ALA A 195 -8.84 5.74 -1.64
C ALA A 195 -7.46 5.36 -1.10
N TYR A 196 -7.40 4.20 -0.46
CA TYR A 196 -6.20 3.67 0.17
C TYR A 196 -6.00 2.19 -0.19
N ILE A 197 -4.76 1.79 -0.44
CA ILE A 197 -4.40 0.41 -0.74
C ILE A 197 -3.25 0.01 0.16
N ASP A 198 -3.46 -1.05 0.94
CA ASP A 198 -2.44 -1.63 1.81
C ASP A 198 -1.99 -2.97 1.23
N HIS A 199 -0.78 -3.03 0.69
CA HIS A 199 -0.28 -4.24 0.05
C HIS A 199 0.34 -5.20 1.06
N HIS A 200 -0.21 -6.42 1.10
CA HIS A 200 0.22 -7.50 1.99
C HIS A 200 0.53 -8.79 1.21
N HIS A 201 1.07 -9.79 1.93
CA HIS A 201 1.11 -11.17 1.48
C HIS A 201 0.25 -12.11 2.34
N MET A 202 -0.34 -13.10 1.67
CA MET A 202 -1.09 -14.19 2.29
C MET A 202 -0.36 -15.53 2.17
N GLY A 203 -1.01 -16.62 2.61
CA GLY A 203 -0.45 -17.97 2.53
C GLY A 203 -0.12 -18.42 1.10
N SER A 204 0.84 -19.34 0.97
CA SER A 204 1.36 -19.80 -0.33
C SER A 204 0.50 -20.84 -1.05
N TYR A 205 -0.46 -21.46 -0.35
CA TYR A 205 -1.21 -22.63 -0.85
C TYR A 205 -2.66 -22.32 -1.24
N GLY A 206 -3.10 -21.06 -1.18
CA GLY A 206 -4.44 -20.63 -1.57
C GLY A 206 -4.47 -20.02 -2.97
N ALA A 207 -5.29 -18.98 -3.13
CA ALA A 207 -5.27 -18.10 -4.29
C ALA A 207 -3.87 -17.50 -4.52
N ARG A 208 -3.60 -17.02 -5.74
CA ARG A 208 -2.35 -16.31 -6.08
C ARG A 208 -2.40 -14.85 -5.67
N PHE A 209 -3.58 -14.24 -5.78
CA PHE A 209 -3.78 -12.85 -5.45
C PHE A 209 -5.22 -12.66 -4.98
N TYR A 210 -5.41 -12.06 -3.81
CA TYR A 210 -6.70 -11.61 -3.35
C TYR A 210 -6.83 -10.11 -3.63
N ILE A 211 -8.01 -9.69 -4.07
CA ILE A 211 -8.37 -8.31 -4.35
C ILE A 211 -9.68 -7.96 -3.63
N PRO A 212 -9.97 -6.66 -3.43
CA PRO A 212 -11.26 -6.21 -2.89
C PRO A 212 -12.47 -6.78 -3.65
N PRO A 213 -13.66 -6.80 -3.03
CA PRO A 213 -14.00 -6.26 -1.72
C PRO A 213 -13.73 -7.24 -0.57
N PHE A 214 -13.83 -6.75 0.66
CA PHE A 214 -13.99 -7.62 1.83
C PHE A 214 -15.27 -8.48 1.72
N ALA A 215 -15.24 -9.65 2.36
CA ALA A 215 -16.36 -10.57 2.45
C ALA A 215 -17.38 -10.11 3.50
N ASN A 216 -18.59 -10.67 3.47
CA ASN A 216 -19.56 -10.47 4.54
C ASN A 216 -19.20 -11.30 5.80
N PRO A 217 -19.58 -10.85 7.01
CA PRO A 217 -20.28 -9.60 7.31
C PRO A 217 -19.37 -8.37 7.16
N VAL A 218 -19.97 -7.21 6.84
CA VAL A 218 -19.31 -5.90 6.85
C VAL A 218 -19.71 -5.12 8.09
N ASP A 219 -18.89 -4.18 8.53
CA ASP A 219 -19.22 -3.33 9.67
C ASP A 219 -20.36 -2.34 9.34
N GLU A 220 -21.40 -2.32 10.19
CA GLU A 220 -22.58 -1.45 10.04
C GLU A 220 -22.32 0.02 10.41
N GLY A 221 -21.22 0.30 11.11
CA GLY A 221 -20.79 1.66 11.51
C GLY A 221 -20.03 2.42 10.42
N VAL A 222 -19.65 1.76 9.33
CA VAL A 222 -19.01 2.37 8.16
C VAL A 222 -20.07 2.75 7.12
N ASP A 223 -19.88 3.88 6.44
CA ASP A 223 -20.78 4.31 5.38
C ASP A 223 -20.90 3.21 4.28
N PRO A 224 -22.11 2.74 3.94
CA PRO A 224 -22.31 1.70 2.92
C PRO A 224 -21.73 2.02 1.54
N LEU A 225 -21.52 3.31 1.22
CA LEU A 225 -20.85 3.71 -0.01
C LEU A 225 -19.41 3.21 -0.05
N ILE A 226 -18.69 3.17 1.07
CA ILE A 226 -17.32 2.66 1.12
C ILE A 226 -17.27 1.17 0.71
N TRP A 227 -18.20 0.36 1.22
CA TRP A 227 -18.30 -1.05 0.84
C TRP A 227 -18.72 -1.24 -0.63
N THR A 228 -19.53 -0.33 -1.16
CA THR A 228 -19.94 -0.33 -2.57
C THR A 228 -18.79 0.09 -3.48
N GLU A 229 -18.00 1.08 -3.09
CA GLU A 229 -16.80 1.50 -3.81
C GLU A 229 -15.76 0.38 -3.87
N GLN A 230 -15.54 -0.36 -2.77
CA GLN A 230 -14.65 -1.53 -2.79
C GLN A 230 -15.09 -2.56 -3.84
N GLN A 231 -16.38 -2.81 -3.99
CA GLN A 231 -16.92 -3.70 -5.03
C GLN A 231 -16.64 -3.15 -6.44
N LEU A 232 -16.82 -1.84 -6.65
CA LEU A 232 -16.54 -1.19 -7.93
C LEU A 232 -15.05 -1.34 -8.31
N TYR A 233 -14.15 -1.01 -7.39
CA TYR A 233 -12.72 -1.15 -7.61
C TYR A 233 -12.31 -2.61 -7.80
N GLY A 234 -12.82 -3.52 -6.98
CA GLY A 234 -12.59 -4.95 -7.08
C GLY A 234 -13.01 -5.53 -8.43
N GLY A 235 -14.21 -5.19 -8.90
CA GLY A 235 -14.71 -5.63 -10.21
C GLY A 235 -13.86 -5.12 -11.37
N MET A 236 -13.40 -3.86 -11.29
CA MET A 236 -12.47 -3.31 -12.28
C MET A 236 -11.11 -4.01 -12.25
N MET A 237 -10.54 -4.23 -11.06
CA MET A 237 -9.29 -4.96 -10.88
C MET A 237 -9.39 -6.38 -11.44
N ALA A 238 -10.46 -7.11 -11.13
CA ALA A 238 -10.71 -8.45 -11.65
C ALA A 238 -10.74 -8.47 -13.19
N THR A 239 -11.48 -7.53 -13.79
CA THR A 239 -11.59 -7.40 -15.25
C THR A 239 -10.22 -7.14 -15.89
N MET A 240 -9.43 -6.23 -15.32
CA MET A 240 -8.10 -5.89 -15.84
C MET A 240 -7.11 -7.04 -15.69
N LEU A 241 -7.14 -7.75 -14.55
CA LEU A 241 -6.28 -8.90 -14.30
C LEU A 241 -6.61 -10.07 -15.25
N GLU A 242 -7.89 -10.36 -15.46
CA GLU A 242 -8.35 -11.38 -16.40
C GLU A 242 -7.97 -11.01 -17.85
N ALA A 243 -8.16 -9.75 -18.25
CA ALA A 243 -7.75 -9.25 -19.57
C ALA A 243 -6.23 -9.35 -19.78
N ALA A 244 -5.44 -9.23 -18.71
CA ALA A 244 -4.00 -9.44 -18.70
C ALA A 244 -3.59 -10.92 -18.56
N GLY A 245 -4.55 -11.85 -18.58
CA GLY A 245 -4.31 -13.30 -18.49
C GLY A 245 -3.81 -13.77 -17.13
N LYS A 246 -4.04 -13.00 -16.06
CA LYS A 246 -3.66 -13.38 -14.69
C LYS A 246 -4.67 -14.39 -14.16
N THR A 247 -4.19 -15.40 -13.44
CA THR A 247 -5.02 -16.50 -12.92
C THR A 247 -4.82 -16.66 -11.42
N GLY A 248 -5.76 -17.36 -10.75
CA GLY A 248 -5.73 -17.54 -9.29
C GLY A 248 -6.07 -16.24 -8.55
N ILE A 249 -6.90 -15.39 -9.14
CA ILE A 249 -7.42 -14.18 -8.52
C ILE A 249 -8.65 -14.54 -7.69
N GLU A 250 -8.71 -14.01 -6.48
CA GLU A 250 -9.82 -14.19 -5.57
C GLU A 250 -10.36 -12.85 -5.06
N SER A 251 -11.66 -12.78 -4.80
CA SER A 251 -12.35 -11.61 -4.28
C SER A 251 -13.50 -12.02 -3.38
N ALA A 252 -13.85 -11.20 -2.38
CA ALA A 252 -15.02 -11.40 -1.50
C ALA A 252 -15.10 -12.76 -0.76
N ALA A 253 -13.95 -13.43 -0.55
CA ALA A 253 -13.90 -14.76 0.06
C ALA A 253 -13.25 -14.77 1.45
N THR A 254 -12.03 -14.23 1.57
CA THR A 254 -11.14 -14.56 2.70
C THR A 254 -11.25 -13.65 3.92
N TYR A 255 -11.44 -12.36 3.71
CA TYR A 255 -11.31 -11.35 4.76
C TYR A 255 -12.65 -10.66 4.99
N PRO A 256 -13.34 -10.89 6.13
CA PRO A 256 -14.62 -10.28 6.41
C PRO A 256 -14.49 -8.77 6.64
N GLY A 257 -15.48 -7.98 6.22
CA GLY A 257 -15.50 -6.52 6.37
C GLY A 257 -15.84 -6.03 7.77
N GLU A 258 -16.09 -6.92 8.73
CA GLU A 258 -16.24 -6.60 10.15
C GLU A 258 -14.95 -5.97 10.70
N PHE A 259 -15.09 -5.05 11.66
CA PHE A 259 -13.97 -4.27 12.17
C PHE A 259 -12.76 -5.10 12.60
N MET A 260 -11.61 -4.74 12.03
CA MET A 260 -10.30 -5.12 12.54
C MET A 260 -9.46 -3.85 12.75
N PRO A 261 -8.64 -3.80 13.81
CA PRO A 261 -7.87 -2.60 14.16
C PRO A 261 -6.62 -2.47 13.27
N THR A 262 -6.78 -2.41 11.95
CA THR A 262 -5.68 -2.46 10.97
C THR A 262 -5.70 -1.27 10.00
N PHE A 263 -4.54 -0.98 9.38
CA PHE A 263 -4.37 0.19 8.51
C PHE A 263 -5.21 0.13 7.24
N ASN A 264 -5.69 -1.03 6.80
CA ASN A 264 -6.62 -1.18 5.69
C ASN A 264 -8.10 -1.02 6.07
N TYR A 265 -8.48 -1.16 7.35
CA TYR A 265 -9.87 -1.03 7.83
C TYR A 265 -10.15 0.32 8.49
N ILE A 266 -9.23 0.84 9.30
CA ILE A 266 -9.39 2.15 9.96
C ILE A 266 -9.71 3.27 8.97
N PRO A 267 -9.10 3.36 7.76
CA PRO A 267 -9.49 4.35 6.76
C PRO A 267 -10.99 4.32 6.39
N CYS A 268 -11.62 3.14 6.38
CA CYS A 268 -13.05 3.02 6.06
C CYS A 268 -13.93 3.79 7.07
N TRP A 269 -13.53 3.84 8.34
CA TRP A 269 -14.19 4.63 9.38
C TRP A 269 -13.96 6.15 9.25
N HIS A 270 -13.03 6.54 8.40
CA HIS A 270 -12.75 7.92 8.03
C HIS A 270 -13.31 8.25 6.64
N ASN A 271 -14.26 7.47 6.11
CA ASN A 271 -14.81 7.64 4.75
C ASN A 271 -13.74 7.61 3.64
N ILE A 272 -12.65 6.89 3.87
CA ILE A 272 -11.62 6.60 2.88
C ILE A 272 -11.83 5.17 2.40
N CYS A 273 -11.87 4.94 1.09
CA CYS A 273 -12.00 3.59 0.54
C CYS A 273 -10.71 2.77 0.75
N GLY A 274 -10.56 2.19 1.94
CA GLY A 274 -9.47 1.32 2.33
C GLY A 274 -9.60 -0.06 1.69
N ARG A 275 -8.51 -0.60 1.14
CA ARG A 275 -8.51 -1.87 0.40
C ARG A 275 -7.28 -2.69 0.76
N LEU A 276 -7.46 -4.00 0.72
CA LEU A 276 -6.43 -5.00 0.99
C LEU A 276 -6.24 -5.90 -0.24
N PRO A 277 -5.18 -5.68 -1.03
CA PRO A 277 -4.65 -6.71 -1.91
C PRO A 277 -3.61 -7.57 -1.19
N GLU A 278 -3.68 -8.87 -1.41
CA GLU A 278 -2.84 -9.88 -0.76
C GLU A 278 -2.24 -10.81 -1.80
N SER A 279 -0.90 -10.87 -1.90
CA SER A 279 -0.23 -11.81 -2.81
C SER A 279 0.24 -13.08 -2.11
N ALA A 280 0.15 -14.21 -2.78
CA ALA A 280 0.63 -15.47 -2.23
C ALA A 280 2.13 -15.37 -1.87
N SER A 281 2.47 -15.71 -0.62
CA SER A 281 3.84 -15.67 -0.14
C SER A 281 4.74 -16.66 -0.87
N ALA A 282 5.98 -16.23 -1.11
CA ALA A 282 7.11 -17.12 -1.36
C ALA A 282 7.87 -17.40 -0.04
N LYS A 283 8.94 -18.19 -0.08
CA LYS A 283 9.86 -18.34 1.07
C LYS A 283 10.78 -17.12 1.12
N LEU A 284 10.23 -15.99 1.57
CA LEU A 284 10.82 -14.65 1.37
C LEU A 284 11.04 -14.41 -0.14
N ALA A 285 12.28 -14.37 -0.63
CA ALA A 285 12.57 -14.26 -2.07
C ALA A 285 12.88 -15.59 -2.75
N THR A 286 12.89 -16.72 -2.02
CA THR A 286 13.12 -18.04 -2.62
C THR A 286 11.82 -18.59 -3.19
N PRO A 287 11.80 -19.02 -4.47
CA PRO A 287 10.63 -19.64 -5.08
C PRO A 287 10.13 -20.84 -4.27
N HIS A 288 8.81 -20.93 -4.15
CA HIS A 288 8.15 -22.05 -3.51
C HIS A 288 7.34 -22.85 -4.53
N TYR A 289 7.62 -24.16 -4.63
CA TYR A 289 6.81 -25.08 -5.41
C TYR A 289 5.76 -25.75 -4.52
N GLY A 290 4.49 -25.48 -4.79
CA GLY A 290 3.35 -26.19 -4.19
C GLY A 290 2.77 -27.20 -5.19
N HIS A 291 2.68 -28.47 -4.78
CA HIS A 291 2.00 -29.48 -5.58
C HIS A 291 0.48 -29.20 -5.62
N PRO A 292 -0.25 -29.44 -6.73
CA PRO A 292 -1.69 -29.14 -6.82
C PRO A 292 -2.54 -29.74 -5.68
N HIS A 293 -2.20 -30.93 -5.18
CA HIS A 293 -2.89 -31.56 -4.04
C HIS A 293 -2.65 -30.89 -2.68
N GLN A 294 -1.70 -29.96 -2.59
CA GLN A 294 -1.44 -29.16 -1.39
C GLN A 294 -2.22 -27.85 -1.41
N LEU A 295 -2.85 -27.51 -2.53
CA LEU A 295 -3.67 -26.30 -2.64
C LEU A 295 -4.89 -26.45 -1.74
N GLN A 296 -5.18 -25.38 -1.00
CA GLN A 296 -6.32 -25.29 -0.10
C GLN A 296 -7.31 -24.30 -0.69
N PRO A 297 -8.63 -24.54 -0.52
CA PRO A 297 -9.60 -23.49 -0.77
C PRO A 297 -9.31 -22.34 0.19
N SER A 298 -9.57 -21.12 -0.26
CA SER A 298 -9.54 -19.98 0.62
C SER A 298 -10.61 -20.11 1.69
N ARG A 299 -10.27 -19.65 2.89
CA ARG A 299 -11.07 -19.82 4.10
C ARG A 299 -12.17 -18.79 4.20
#